data_AF-X0SD87-F1
#
_entry.id   AF-X0SD87-F1
#
_cell.length_a   1.000
_cell.length_b   1.000
_cell.length_c   1.000
_cell.angle_alpha   90.00
_cell.angle_beta   90.00
_cell.angle_gamma   90.00
#
_symmetry.space_group_name_H-M   'P 1'
#
loop_
_entity.id
_entity.type
_entity.pdbx_description
1 polymer ?
#
loop_
_entity_poly.entity_id
_entity_poly.type
_entity_poly.pdbx_seq_one_letter_code
_entity_poly.pdbx_strand_id
1 'polypeptide(L)'
;MVDINTTKPQITEEELQYEYNFFKNEFKYLKGYMKKNLDKMPNNKGYIYNGIQYYGKCKANPKHPLILFEKLENSMLIHEITEYTYKKFEKDDNGKKCIFSKSRRQKRLLRENKHKNRNDENKKD
;
A
#
# COMPACT_ATOMS: atom_id res chain seq x y z
N MET A 1 11.52 32.11 -17.09
CA MET A 1 11.91 30.80 -16.52
C MET A 1 11.32 30.75 -15.12
N VAL A 2 10.44 29.79 -14.82
CA VAL A 2 9.80 29.67 -13.50
C VAL A 2 10.52 28.56 -12.75
N ASP A 3 11.18 28.91 -11.65
CA ASP A 3 11.86 27.96 -10.77
C ASP A 3 10.83 27.06 -10.08
N ILE A 4 10.76 25.81 -10.52
CA ILE A 4 9.86 24.80 -9.97
C ILE A 4 10.52 24.13 -8.76
N ASN A 5 10.90 24.91 -7.75
CA ASN A 5 11.30 24.37 -6.46
C ASN A 5 10.04 23.86 -5.76
N THR A 6 9.66 22.62 -6.06
CA THR A 6 8.51 21.96 -5.44
C THR A 6 8.88 21.55 -4.02
N THR A 7 8.73 22.49 -3.07
CA THR A 7 8.87 22.22 -1.64
C THR A 7 7.84 21.14 -1.29
N LYS A 8 8.30 19.96 -0.88
CA LYS A 8 7.40 18.91 -0.40
C LYS A 8 6.61 19.51 0.78
N PRO A 9 5.27 19.38 0.81
CA PRO A 9 4.52 19.81 1.97
C PRO A 9 5.05 19.06 3.19
N GLN A 10 5.48 19.82 4.21
CA GLN A 10 5.86 19.25 5.50
C GLN A 10 4.55 18.98 6.25
N ILE A 11 4.33 17.71 6.61
CA ILE A 11 3.20 17.33 7.46
C ILE A 11 3.48 17.87 8.86
N THR A 12 2.52 18.60 9.42
CA THR A 12 2.59 19.12 10.79
C THR A 12 2.31 18.01 11.81
N GLU A 13 2.75 18.21 13.06
CA GLU A 13 2.47 17.26 14.15
C GLU A 13 0.96 17.10 14.39
N GLU A 14 0.19 18.19 14.24
CA GLU A 14 -1.26 18.19 14.38
C GLU A 14 -1.95 17.34 13.31
N GLU A 15 -1.55 17.48 12.04
CA GLU A 15 -2.03 16.64 10.94
C GLU A 15 -1.68 15.16 11.18
N LEU A 16 -0.45 14.88 11.62
CA LEU A 16 -0.03 13.51 11.94
C LEU A 16 -0.89 12.90 13.05
N GLN A 17 -1.14 13.66 14.11
CA GLN A 17 -1.96 13.23 15.24
C GLN A 17 -3.42 13.01 14.82
N TYR A 18 -3.95 13.85 13.93
CA TYR A 18 -5.27 13.68 13.33
C TYR A 18 -5.37 12.38 12.52
N GLU A 19 -4.43 12.13 11.60
CA GLU A 19 -4.38 10.91 10.78
C GLU A 19 -4.25 9.64 11.64
N TYR A 20 -3.46 9.70 12.71
CA TYR A 20 -3.31 8.60 13.63
C TYR A 20 -4.59 8.31 14.43
N ASN A 21 -5.31 9.36 14.85
CA ASN A 21 -6.60 9.21 15.53
C ASN A 21 -7.67 8.67 14.59
N PHE A 22 -7.70 9.14 13.33
CA PHE A 22 -8.54 8.61 12.27
C PHE A 22 -8.29 7.11 12.08
N PHE A 23 -7.02 6.71 11.92
CA PHE A 23 -6.63 5.30 11.82
C PHE A 23 -7.11 4.46 13.00
N LYS A 24 -6.92 4.93 14.24
CA LYS A 24 -7.36 4.21 15.45
C LYS A 24 -8.86 3.97 15.45
N ASN A 25 -9.63 4.99 15.11
CA ASN A 25 -11.08 4.91 15.05
C ASN A 25 -11.53 3.90 13.98
N GLU A 26 -10.96 3.98 12.77
CA GLU A 26 -11.28 3.05 11.69
C GLU A 26 -10.88 1.60 12.03
N PHE A 27 -9.71 1.40 12.64
CA PHE A 27 -9.27 0.08 13.06
C PHE A 27 -10.17 -0.56 14.13
N LYS A 28 -10.78 0.26 15.00
CA LYS A 28 -11.78 -0.22 15.98
C LYS A 28 -12.98 -0.85 15.25
N TYR A 29 -13.48 -0.20 14.19
CA TYR A 29 -14.64 -0.64 13.42
C TYR A 29 -14.33 -1.62 12.28
N LEU A 30 -13.05 -1.93 12.05
CA LEU A 30 -12.65 -2.92 11.06
C LEU A 30 -13.35 -4.26 11.32
N LYS A 31 -14.01 -4.78 10.28
CA LYS A 31 -14.89 -5.96 10.35
C LYS A 31 -14.14 -7.17 10.91
N GLY A 32 -14.80 -7.96 11.78
CA GLY A 32 -14.15 -9.07 12.50
C GLY A 32 -13.52 -10.12 11.58
N TYR A 33 -14.12 -10.42 10.42
CA TYR A 33 -13.53 -11.35 9.45
C TYR A 33 -12.25 -10.79 8.82
N MET A 34 -12.14 -9.47 8.60
CA MET A 34 -10.94 -8.85 8.05
C MET A 34 -9.78 -9.00 9.04
N LYS A 35 -10.02 -8.74 10.33
CA LYS A 35 -9.01 -8.95 11.40
C LYS A 35 -8.49 -10.38 11.40
N LYS A 36 -9.40 -11.37 11.42
CA LYS A 36 -9.06 -12.80 11.38
C LYS A 36 -8.28 -13.20 10.13
N ASN A 37 -8.61 -12.62 8.97
CA ASN A 37 -7.92 -12.89 7.72
C ASN A 37 -6.52 -12.26 7.70
N LEU A 38 -6.38 -11.01 8.14
CA LEU A 38 -5.10 -10.31 8.23
C LEU A 38 -4.10 -11.06 9.12
N ASP A 39 -4.55 -11.67 10.21
CA ASP A 39 -3.70 -12.49 11.08
C ASP A 39 -3.07 -13.69 10.37
N LYS A 40 -3.73 -14.22 9.33
CA LYS A 40 -3.29 -15.40 8.56
C LYS A 40 -2.72 -15.05 7.18
N MET A 41 -2.79 -13.79 6.77
CA MET A 41 -2.34 -13.33 5.46
C MET A 41 -0.86 -12.92 5.47
N PRO A 42 -0.13 -13.14 4.37
CA PRO A 42 1.21 -12.60 4.21
C PRO A 42 1.19 -11.07 4.06
N ASN A 43 2.27 -10.38 4.43
CA ASN A 43 2.45 -8.92 4.38
C ASN A 43 2.59 -8.34 2.95
N ASN A 44 2.22 -9.11 1.93
CA ASN A 44 1.96 -8.62 0.57
C ASN A 44 0.51 -8.89 0.15
N LYS A 45 -0.36 -9.17 1.12
CA LYS A 45 -1.80 -9.30 0.94
C LYS A 45 -2.52 -8.52 2.03
N GLY A 46 -3.68 -7.97 1.71
CA GLY A 46 -4.39 -7.11 2.65
C GLY A 46 -5.72 -6.60 2.16
N TYR A 47 -6.27 -5.64 2.90
CA TYR A 47 -7.53 -4.97 2.59
C TYR A 47 -7.33 -3.47 2.45
N ILE A 48 -8.13 -2.84 1.60
CA ILE A 48 -8.40 -1.40 1.68
C ILE A 48 -9.77 -1.25 2.34
N TYR A 49 -9.83 -0.49 3.42
CA TYR A 49 -11.07 -0.19 4.12
C TYR A 49 -11.06 1.28 4.53
N ASN A 50 -12.05 2.03 4.05
CA ASN A 50 -12.17 3.49 4.22
C ASN A 50 -10.87 4.24 3.85
N GLY A 51 -10.27 3.87 2.71
CA GLY A 51 -9.03 4.48 2.21
C GLY A 51 -7.74 4.01 2.91
N ILE A 52 -7.84 3.24 4.00
CA ILE A 52 -6.68 2.75 4.75
C ILE A 52 -6.27 1.37 4.26
N GLN A 53 -4.96 1.17 4.09
CA GLN A 53 -4.37 -0.12 3.70
C GLN A 53 -3.99 -0.93 4.94
N TYR A 54 -4.60 -2.11 5.08
CA TYR A 54 -4.30 -3.06 6.13
C TYR A 54 -3.59 -4.27 5.54
N TYR A 55 -2.41 -4.60 6.04
CA TYR A 55 -1.60 -5.73 5.53
C TYR A 55 -1.61 -6.93 6.48
N GLY A 56 -1.43 -8.12 5.91
CA GLY A 56 -1.32 -9.34 6.67
C GLY A 56 -0.09 -9.40 7.59
N LYS A 57 -0.21 -10.13 8.70
CA LYS A 57 0.86 -10.23 9.71
C LYS A 57 1.95 -11.24 9.37
N CYS A 58 1.66 -12.22 8.51
CA CYS A 58 2.64 -13.25 8.16
C CYS A 58 3.72 -12.70 7.22
N LYS A 59 4.86 -13.39 7.14
CA LYS A 59 5.95 -13.00 6.23
C LYS A 59 5.47 -12.91 4.78
N ALA A 60 5.84 -11.84 4.09
CA ALA A 60 5.52 -11.66 2.68
C ALA A 60 6.18 -12.75 1.81
N ASN A 61 5.49 -13.17 0.75
CA ASN A 61 6.12 -14.01 -0.26
C ASN A 61 6.78 -13.12 -1.33
N PRO A 62 8.12 -13.08 -1.41
CA PRO A 62 8.85 -12.12 -2.24
C PRO A 62 8.60 -12.27 -3.75
N LYS A 63 8.11 -13.44 -4.19
CA LYS A 63 7.81 -13.71 -5.61
C LYS A 63 6.42 -13.24 -6.04
N HIS A 64 5.58 -12.80 -5.09
CA HIS A 64 4.18 -12.44 -5.38
C HIS A 64 3.95 -10.93 -5.31
N PRO A 65 3.06 -10.39 -6.16
CA PRO A 65 2.66 -8.99 -6.10
C PRO A 65 1.99 -8.65 -4.77
N LEU A 66 1.94 -7.35 -4.46
CA LEU A 66 1.07 -6.83 -3.41
C LEU A 66 -0.38 -6.91 -3.90
N ILE A 67 -1.23 -7.61 -3.16
CA ILE A 67 -2.67 -7.74 -3.44
C ILE A 67 -3.47 -7.06 -2.33
N LEU A 68 -4.32 -6.09 -2.67
CA LEU A 68 -5.27 -5.50 -1.73
C LEU A 68 -6.70 -5.73 -2.19
N PHE A 69 -7.58 -6.07 -1.26
CA PHE A 69 -9.01 -6.24 -1.51
C PHE A 69 -9.80 -5.06 -0.95
N GLU A 70 -10.61 -4.41 -1.78
CA GLU A 70 -11.50 -3.32 -1.38
C GLU A 70 -12.95 -3.80 -1.58
N LYS A 71 -13.69 -3.94 -0.47
CA LYS A 71 -15.10 -4.35 -0.55
C LYS A 71 -15.93 -3.11 -0.84
N LEU A 72 -16.58 -3.11 -1.99
CA LEU A 72 -17.64 -2.17 -2.34
C LEU A 72 -19.01 -2.76 -1.95
N GLU A 73 -20.07 -1.98 -2.14
CA GLU A 73 -21.44 -2.41 -1.82
C GLU A 73 -21.80 -3.72 -2.53
N ASN A 74 -21.69 -3.74 -3.87
CA ASN A 74 -22.12 -4.86 -4.72
C ASN A 74 -20.98 -5.59 -5.43
N SER A 75 -19.72 -5.27 -5.10
CA SER A 75 -18.56 -5.88 -5.74
C SER A 75 -17.32 -5.84 -4.86
N MET A 76 -16.24 -6.43 -5.35
CA MET A 76 -14.92 -6.42 -4.71
C MET A 76 -13.88 -5.97 -5.73
N LEU A 77 -13.21 -4.85 -5.44
CA LEU A 77 -12.03 -4.45 -6.20
C LEU A 77 -10.80 -5.20 -5.67
N ILE A 78 -9.99 -5.67 -6.61
CA ILE A 78 -8.72 -6.35 -6.35
C ILE A 78 -7.63 -5.51 -6.98
N HIS A 79 -6.75 -5.00 -6.13
CA HIS A 79 -5.61 -4.19 -6.50
C HIS A 79 -4.38 -5.07 -6.55
N GLU A 80 -3.82 -5.28 -7.75
CA GLU A 80 -2.57 -6.00 -7.94
C GLU A 80 -1.46 -5.00 -8.25
N ILE A 81 -0.49 -4.88 -7.34
CA ILE A 81 0.61 -3.95 -7.42
C ILE A 81 1.91 -4.75 -7.57
N THR A 82 2.61 -4.52 -8.67
CA THR A 82 3.95 -5.05 -8.93
C THR A 82 4.97 -3.90 -8.90
N GLU A 83 6.24 -4.22 -9.18
CA GLU A 83 7.26 -3.19 -9.42
C GLU A 83 6.89 -2.31 -10.62
N TYR A 84 6.29 -2.90 -11.68
CA TYR A 84 6.13 -2.24 -12.99
C TYR A 84 4.72 -1.79 -13.30
N THR A 85 3.72 -2.41 -12.68
CA THR A 85 2.32 -2.26 -13.06
C THR A 85 1.42 -2.19 -11.84
N TYR A 86 0.34 -1.46 -12.02
CA TYR A 86 -0.82 -1.45 -11.14
C TYR A 86 -2.03 -1.89 -11.95
N LYS A 87 -2.70 -2.96 -11.50
CA LYS A 87 -3.92 -3.47 -12.11
C LYS A 87 -5.05 -3.42 -11.10
N LYS A 88 -6.24 -3.05 -11.56
CA LYS A 88 -7.49 -3.16 -10.82
C LYS A 88 -8.39 -4.17 -11.53
N PHE A 89 -8.88 -5.14 -10.77
CA PHE A 89 -9.91 -6.07 -11.20
C PHE A 89 -11.15 -5.82 -10.37
N GLU A 90 -12.32 -5.93 -10.97
CA GLU A 90 -13.58 -5.98 -10.25
C GLU A 90 -14.10 -7.41 -10.28
N LYS A 91 -14.47 -7.92 -9.10
CA LYS A 91 -15.17 -9.18 -8.94
C LYS A 91 -16.57 -8.87 -8.44
N ASP A 92 -17.59 -9.17 -9.25
CA ASP A 92 -18.99 -9.07 -8.83
C ASP A 92 -19.36 -10.22 -7.88
N ASP A 93 -20.57 -10.16 -7.31
CA ASP A 93 -21.07 -11.20 -6.41
C ASP A 93 -21.28 -12.57 -7.11
N ASN A 94 -21.43 -12.58 -8.44
CA ASN A 94 -21.46 -13.79 -9.27
C ASN A 94 -20.06 -14.36 -9.54
N GLY A 95 -19.01 -13.67 -9.08
CA GLY A 95 -17.62 -14.06 -9.24
C GLY A 95 -17.01 -13.76 -10.60
N LYS A 96 -17.72 -13.06 -11.48
CA LYS A 96 -17.22 -12.60 -12.77
C LYS A 96 -16.12 -11.56 -12.53
N LYS A 97 -14.97 -11.78 -13.15
CA LYS A 97 -13.82 -10.86 -13.07
C LYS A 97 -13.74 -10.02 -14.32
N CYS A 98 -13.83 -8.70 -14.15
CA CYS A 98 -13.60 -7.73 -15.23
C CYS A 98 -12.31 -6.95 -14.94
N ILE A 99 -11.47 -6.76 -15.95
CA ILE A 99 -10.33 -5.84 -15.82
C ILE A 99 -10.90 -4.43 -15.82
N PHE A 100 -10.71 -3.72 -14.71
CA PHE A 100 -11.19 -2.34 -14.56
C PHE A 100 -10.15 -1.37 -15.11
N SER A 101 -8.87 -1.54 -14.75
CA SER A 101 -7.79 -0.70 -15.26
C SER A 101 -6.41 -1.34 -15.14
N LYS A 102 -5.48 -0.86 -15.96
CA LYS A 102 -4.06 -1.21 -15.92
C LYS A 102 -3.23 0.03 -16.22
N SER A 103 -2.30 0.37 -15.34
CA SER A 103 -1.36 1.46 -15.54
C SER A 103 0.08 1.00 -15.28
N ARG A 104 1.03 1.61 -16.01
CA ARG A 104 2.45 1.45 -15.71
C ARG A 104 2.75 2.25 -14.46
N ARG A 105 3.37 1.60 -13.47
CA ARG A 105 3.88 2.30 -12.30
C ARG A 105 5.15 3.02 -12.72
N GLN A 106 5.15 4.35 -12.65
CA GLN A 106 6.40 5.09 -12.77
C GLN A 106 7.34 4.56 -11.70
N LYS A 107 8.53 4.09 -12.10
CA LYS A 107 9.56 3.71 -11.14
C LYS A 107 9.82 4.94 -10.29
N ARG A 108 9.27 4.98 -9.08
CA ARG A 108 9.79 5.86 -8.05
C ARG A 108 11.26 5.48 -7.98
N LEU A 109 12.16 6.41 -8.32
CA LEU A 109 13.61 6.22 -8.36
C LEU A 109 14.11 5.72 -6.99
N LEU A 110 13.92 4.43 -6.71
CA LEU A 110 14.39 3.73 -5.50
C LEU A 110 15.89 3.42 -5.61
N ARG A 111 16.61 4.14 -6.49
CA ARG A 111 18.04 3.94 -6.77
C ARG A 111 18.97 4.83 -5.96
N GLU A 112 18.50 5.81 -5.19
CA GLU A 112 19.43 6.79 -4.60
C GLU A 112 19.94 6.46 -3.19
N ASN A 113 19.34 5.53 -2.44
CA ASN A 113 19.78 5.25 -1.06
C ASN A 113 20.52 3.92 -0.85
N LYS A 114 20.65 3.06 -1.87
CA LYS A 114 21.39 1.79 -1.72
C LYS A 114 22.91 1.92 -1.91
N HIS A 115 23.39 3.07 -2.39
CA HIS A 115 24.83 3.33 -2.61
C HIS A 115 25.49 4.26 -1.58
N LYS A 116 24.75 4.87 -0.65
CA LYS A 116 25.38 5.68 0.43
C LYS A 116 25.86 4.84 1.62
N ASN A 117 25.20 3.73 1.94
CA ASN A 117 25.57 2.89 3.10
C ASN A 117 26.73 1.90 2.86
N ARG A 118 27.52 2.02 1.77
CA ARG A 118 28.76 1.24 1.59
C ARG A 118 30.04 2.06 1.73
N ASN A 119 29.95 3.39 1.80
CA ASN A 119 31.15 4.24 1.82
C ASN A 119 31.56 4.67 3.24
N ASP A 120 30.75 4.38 4.27
CA ASP A 120 31.06 4.78 5.66
C ASP A 120 31.76 3.66 6.47
N GLU A 121 31.90 2.45 5.94
CA GLU A 121 32.62 1.35 6.60
C GLU A 121 34.11 1.23 6.22
N ASN A 122 34.60 1.99 5.23
CA ASN A 122 36.01 1.97 4.79
C ASN A 122 36.83 3.20 5.22
N LYS A 123 36.45 3.87 6.31
CA LYS A 123 37.17 5.04 6.86
C LYS A 123 37.54 4.92 8.35
N LYS A 124 37.67 3.68 8.83
CA LYS A 124 38.34 3.37 10.09
C LYS A 124 39.43 2.36 9.78
N ASP A 125 40.59 2.87 9.43
CA ASP A 125 41.94 2.33 9.72
C ASP A 125 42.96 3.43 9.42
#